data_AF-A0A3A6NQ59-F1
#
_entry.id   AF-A0A3A6NQ59-F1
#
_cell.length_a   1.000
_cell.length_b   1.000
_cell.length_c   1.000
_cell.angle_alpha   90.00
_cell.angle_beta   90.00
_cell.angle_gamma   90.00
#
_symmetry.space_group_name_H-M   'P 1'
#
loop_
_entity.id
_entity.type
_entity.pdbx_description
1 polymer ?
#
loop_
_entity_poly.entity_id
_entity_poly.type
_entity_poly.pdbx_seq_one_letter_code
_entity_poly.pdbx_strand_id
1 'polypeptide(L)'
;MGPRQGNRHRRPSLPAVKPVNQAPCRRGRTEMNAQTVIQMDQPEELTGTLQHGGAFPLPLILDILKRQIAISSGFLSILEEEKHALINMDVTSLISLTRKKEGELAKIAQLDHSLQEVARRIVTSSAPQKKTIKLAELIPFMTREQTLAVKKYRDQLAGLREKISSNNLINKRFASDTLGYLNDAISLICGEIAGEKVYSMRGRQPRKASVPSLVSREV
;
A
#
# COMPACT_ATOMS: atom_id res chain seq x y z
N MET A 1 -25.86 8.92 -58.26
CA MET A 1 -24.49 9.31 -58.67
C MET A 1 -23.93 10.30 -57.67
N GLY A 2 -22.68 10.11 -57.24
CA GLY A 2 -21.92 11.06 -56.41
C GLY A 2 -21.31 10.43 -55.15
N PRO A 3 -20.08 9.89 -55.20
CA PRO A 3 -19.40 9.37 -54.01
C PRO A 3 -18.77 10.50 -53.19
N ARG A 4 -18.94 10.45 -51.85
CA ARG A 4 -18.24 11.31 -50.90
C ARG A 4 -16.76 10.93 -50.83
N GLN A 5 -15.90 11.91 -51.08
CA GLN A 5 -14.45 11.78 -51.05
C GLN A 5 -13.92 11.57 -49.62
N GLY A 6 -13.01 10.61 -49.47
CA GLY A 6 -12.31 10.31 -48.22
C GLY A 6 -11.19 11.30 -47.94
N ASN A 7 -11.18 11.85 -46.74
CA ASN A 7 -10.15 12.76 -46.26
C ASN A 7 -9.10 11.95 -45.45
N ARG A 8 -8.00 11.56 -46.10
CA ARG A 8 -6.85 10.90 -45.46
C ARG A 8 -5.88 11.96 -44.96
N HIS A 9 -5.92 12.27 -43.68
CA HIS A 9 -4.87 13.05 -43.03
C HIS A 9 -3.56 12.24 -42.96
N ARG A 10 -2.54 12.79 -43.61
CA ARG A 10 -1.15 12.31 -43.61
C ARG A 10 -0.56 12.45 -42.20
N ARG A 11 0.01 11.35 -41.68
CA ARG A 11 0.90 11.38 -40.51
C ARG A 11 2.23 12.06 -40.89
N PRO A 12 2.78 12.98 -40.09
CA PRO A 12 4.15 13.43 -40.25
C PRO A 12 5.12 12.36 -39.76
N SER A 13 6.10 12.07 -40.61
CA SER A 13 7.23 11.17 -40.40
C SER A 13 8.21 11.70 -39.35
N LEU A 14 8.51 10.89 -38.34
CA LEU A 14 9.61 11.12 -37.39
C LEU A 14 10.97 10.81 -38.06
N PRO A 15 12.02 11.61 -37.83
CA PRO A 15 13.36 11.30 -38.31
C PRO A 15 14.04 10.23 -37.43
N ALA A 16 14.74 9.33 -38.11
CA ALA A 16 15.52 8.24 -37.53
C ALA A 16 16.74 8.75 -36.74
N VAL A 17 16.80 8.41 -35.45
CA VAL A 17 17.98 8.62 -34.60
C VAL A 17 18.96 7.46 -34.84
N LYS A 18 20.15 7.78 -35.35
CA LYS A 18 21.27 6.85 -35.52
C LYS A 18 21.87 6.49 -34.16
N PRO A 19 22.22 5.22 -33.89
CA PRO A 19 22.98 4.86 -32.70
C PRO A 19 24.46 5.23 -32.87
N VAL A 20 24.98 6.00 -31.91
CA VAL A 20 26.40 6.30 -31.78
C VAL A 20 27.09 5.11 -31.11
N ASN A 21 27.89 4.41 -31.90
CA ASN A 21 28.93 3.49 -31.43
C ASN A 21 30.08 4.30 -30.82
N GLN A 22 30.36 4.10 -29.53
CA GLN A 22 31.70 4.33 -28.98
C GLN A 22 32.12 3.18 -28.05
N ALA A 23 33.41 2.91 -28.17
CA ALA A 23 34.12 1.66 -27.94
C ALA A 23 34.53 1.42 -26.47
N PRO A 24 35.13 0.24 -26.14
CA PRO A 24 35.29 -0.24 -24.78
C PRO A 24 36.64 0.15 -24.16
N CYS A 25 36.62 0.71 -22.95
CA CYS A 25 37.81 0.82 -22.12
C CYS A 25 38.03 -0.49 -21.34
N ARG A 26 39.14 -1.14 -21.69
CA ARG A 26 39.71 -2.34 -21.04
C ARG A 26 40.67 -1.93 -19.90
N ARG A 27 40.73 -2.81 -18.90
CA ARG A 27 41.79 -3.05 -17.88
C ARG A 27 41.83 -2.15 -16.64
N GLY A 28 41.33 -2.73 -15.55
CA GLY A 28 41.84 -2.54 -14.19
C GLY A 28 41.73 -3.88 -13.47
N ARG A 29 42.86 -4.56 -13.31
CA ARG A 29 43.03 -5.89 -12.72
C ARG A 29 43.45 -5.69 -11.26
N THR A 30 42.61 -6.07 -10.31
CA THR A 30 43.06 -6.37 -8.95
C THR A 30 42.28 -7.58 -8.45
N GLU A 31 42.97 -8.70 -8.43
CA GLU A 31 42.57 -9.93 -7.74
C GLU A 31 42.74 -9.73 -6.23
N MET A 32 41.77 -10.22 -5.45
CA MET A 32 41.90 -10.99 -4.21
C MET A 32 40.55 -10.92 -3.48
N ASN A 33 39.66 -11.91 -3.65
CA ASN A 33 39.64 -13.21 -2.99
C ASN A 33 38.99 -13.16 -1.59
N ALA A 34 37.68 -13.42 -1.56
CA ALA A 34 36.99 -14.05 -0.44
C ALA A 34 35.82 -14.85 -1.04
N GLN A 35 36.10 -16.13 -1.27
CA GLN A 35 35.10 -17.14 -1.55
C GLN A 35 34.18 -17.27 -0.34
N THR A 36 32.90 -16.97 -0.52
CA THR A 36 31.84 -17.56 0.30
C THR A 36 30.85 -18.20 -0.66
N VAL A 37 31.23 -19.37 -1.12
CA VAL A 37 30.36 -20.34 -1.78
C VAL A 37 29.38 -20.82 -0.71
N ILE A 38 28.16 -20.30 -0.72
CA ILE A 38 27.03 -20.97 -0.07
C ILE A 38 26.40 -21.86 -1.16
N GLN A 39 27.08 -22.97 -1.43
CA GLN A 39 26.43 -24.19 -1.86
C GLN A 39 25.89 -24.86 -0.59
N MET A 40 24.58 -24.81 -0.41
CA MET A 40 23.86 -25.93 0.21
C MET A 40 22.82 -26.30 -0.84
N ASP A 41 23.18 -27.22 -1.72
CA ASP A 41 22.80 -28.63 -1.60
C ASP A 41 21.30 -28.82 -1.39
N GLN A 42 20.69 -29.12 -2.53
CA GLN A 42 19.65 -30.10 -2.80
C GLN A 42 18.31 -30.06 -2.05
N PRO A 43 17.21 -30.31 -2.80
CA PRO A 43 15.89 -30.49 -2.24
C PRO A 43 15.87 -31.86 -1.53
N GLU A 44 15.76 -31.87 -0.21
CA GLU A 44 15.28 -33.09 0.45
C GLU A 44 13.85 -33.33 0.01
N GLU A 45 13.71 -34.29 -0.91
CA GLU A 45 12.52 -35.10 -1.09
C GLU A 45 12.08 -35.65 0.28
N LEU A 46 11.16 -34.94 0.93
CA LEU A 46 10.33 -35.50 2.01
C LEU A 46 9.25 -36.40 1.39
N THR A 47 9.68 -37.43 0.65
CA THR A 47 8.92 -38.68 0.49
C THR A 47 9.13 -39.51 1.75
N GLY A 48 8.62 -39.00 2.87
CA GLY A 48 8.36 -39.79 4.07
C GLY A 48 6.95 -40.37 3.96
N THR A 49 6.81 -41.48 3.24
CA THR A 49 5.69 -42.39 3.48
C THR A 49 5.93 -43.16 4.77
N LEU A 50 4.84 -43.36 5.52
CA LEU A 50 4.68 -44.10 6.79
C LEU A 50 4.98 -43.21 8.02
N GLN A 51 4.07 -43.00 8.98
CA GLN A 51 3.15 -43.98 9.58
C GLN A 51 1.85 -43.30 10.10
N HIS A 52 0.72 -43.96 9.88
CA HIS A 52 -0.52 -43.75 10.62
C HIS A 52 -0.25 -43.96 12.12
N GLY A 53 -0.27 -42.87 12.90
CA GLY A 53 0.00 -42.91 14.33
C GLY A 53 -0.02 -41.54 15.02
N GLY A 54 -1.19 -40.90 15.08
CA GLY A 54 -1.63 -40.20 16.29
C GLY A 54 -0.94 -38.89 16.75
N ALA A 55 -0.41 -38.04 15.87
CA ALA A 55 -0.10 -36.65 16.26
C ALA A 55 -0.90 -35.67 15.39
N PHE A 56 -2.01 -35.18 15.94
CA PHE A 56 -2.78 -34.11 15.31
C PHE A 56 -1.84 -32.90 15.09
N PRO A 57 -1.79 -32.25 13.90
CA PRO A 57 -0.86 -31.15 13.58
C PRO A 57 -1.20 -29.82 14.28
N LEU A 58 -1.77 -29.91 15.48
CA LEU A 58 -2.16 -28.81 16.36
C LEU A 58 -0.99 -27.90 16.76
N PRO A 59 0.20 -28.43 17.07
CA PRO A 59 1.36 -27.60 17.36
C PRO A 59 1.68 -26.64 16.20
N LEU A 60 1.59 -27.13 14.96
CA LEU A 60 1.86 -26.34 13.75
C LEU A 60 0.84 -25.21 13.56
N ILE A 61 -0.45 -25.47 13.81
CA ILE A 61 -1.50 -24.43 13.74
C ILE A 61 -1.25 -23.34 14.79
N LEU A 62 -0.93 -23.73 16.02
CA LEU A 62 -0.64 -22.78 17.10
C LEU A 62 0.59 -21.94 16.80
N ASP A 63 1.63 -22.52 16.20
CA ASP A 63 2.83 -21.79 15.81
C ASP A 63 2.58 -20.82 14.64
N ILE A 64 1.75 -21.21 13.66
CA ILE A 64 1.32 -20.30 12.60
C ILE A 64 0.54 -19.11 13.19
N LEU A 65 -0.39 -19.36 14.12
CA LEU A 65 -1.16 -18.30 14.79
C LEU A 65 -0.26 -17.36 15.60
N LYS A 66 0.72 -17.88 16.34
CA LYS A 66 1.70 -17.06 17.07
C LYS A 66 2.51 -16.17 16.12
N ARG A 67 2.97 -16.72 14.98
CA ARG A 67 3.70 -15.95 13.95
C ARG A 67 2.82 -14.86 13.34
N GLN A 68 1.55 -15.15 13.08
CA GLN A 68 0.60 -14.14 12.59
C GLN A 68 0.39 -13.01 13.60
N ILE A 69 0.31 -13.33 14.89
CA ILE A 69 0.20 -12.32 15.95
C ILE A 69 1.45 -11.45 16.00
N ALA A 70 2.65 -12.04 15.96
CA ALA A 70 3.92 -11.31 15.97
C ALA A 70 4.03 -10.35 14.78
N ILE A 71 3.71 -10.82 13.57
CA ILE A 71 3.70 -9.99 12.36
C ILE A 71 2.64 -8.89 12.47
N SER A 72 1.44 -9.20 12.95
CA SER A 72 0.37 -8.22 13.12
C SER A 72 0.74 -7.13 14.15
N SER A 73 1.47 -7.48 15.22
CA SER A 73 2.00 -6.48 16.15
C SER A 73 3.10 -5.63 15.53
N GLY A 74 3.99 -6.20 14.72
CA GLY A 74 4.97 -5.45 13.95
C GLY A 74 4.30 -4.48 12.95
N PHE A 75 3.21 -4.92 12.33
CA PHE A 75 2.43 -4.09 11.41
C PHE A 75 1.82 -2.85 12.10
N LEU A 76 1.40 -2.98 13.37
CA LEU A 76 0.94 -1.83 14.15
C LEU A 76 2.06 -0.80 14.38
N SER A 77 3.29 -1.24 14.66
CA SER A 77 4.44 -0.32 14.77
C SER A 77 4.65 0.46 13.48
N ILE A 78 4.56 -0.21 12.33
CA ILE A 78 4.70 0.43 11.01
C ILE A 78 3.59 1.47 10.77
N LEU A 79 2.37 1.23 11.24
CA LEU A 79 1.27 2.20 11.12
C LEU A 79 1.46 3.43 12.02
N GLU A 80 2.05 3.28 13.20
CA GLU A 80 2.42 4.43 14.05
C GLU A 80 3.60 5.21 13.44
N GLU A 81 4.61 4.52 12.91
CA GLU A 81 5.70 5.14 12.16
C GLU A 81 5.17 5.93 10.94
N GLU A 82 4.19 5.37 10.22
CA GLU A 82 3.53 6.06 9.12
C GLU A 82 2.83 7.33 9.59
N LYS A 83 2.08 7.26 10.69
CA LYS A 83 1.42 8.44 11.27
C LYS A 83 2.44 9.54 11.58
N HIS A 84 3.58 9.19 12.18
CA HIS A 84 4.65 10.15 12.44
C HIS A 84 5.27 10.72 11.16
N ALA A 85 5.52 9.89 10.16
CA ALA A 85 6.04 10.33 8.86
C ALA A 85 5.05 11.26 8.14
N LEU A 86 3.74 11.00 8.24
CA LEU A 86 2.68 11.87 7.72
C LEU A 86 2.66 13.23 8.43
N ILE A 87 2.75 13.24 9.77
CA ILE A 87 2.79 14.50 10.56
C ILE A 87 4.00 15.35 10.14
N ASN A 88 5.15 14.71 9.93
CA ASN A 88 6.40 15.40 9.56
C ASN A 88 6.52 15.70 8.06
N MET A 89 5.53 15.31 7.23
CA MET A 89 5.57 15.40 5.77
C MET A 89 6.83 14.76 5.14
N ASP A 90 7.37 13.71 5.77
CA ASP A 90 8.56 13.02 5.29
C ASP A 90 8.20 11.98 4.23
N VAL A 91 8.22 12.44 2.97
CA VAL A 91 7.92 11.63 1.79
C VAL A 91 8.89 10.44 1.64
N THR A 92 10.16 10.59 2.04
CA THR A 92 11.14 9.51 1.91
C THR A 92 10.86 8.37 2.88
N SER A 93 10.52 8.71 4.12
CA SER A 93 10.07 7.74 5.12
C SER A 93 8.78 7.06 4.68
N LEU A 94 7.79 7.80 4.14
CA LEU A 94 6.52 7.23 3.67
C LEU A 94 6.71 6.18 2.55
N ILE A 95 7.61 6.43 1.59
CA ILE A 95 7.93 5.45 0.54
C ILE A 95 8.52 4.17 1.15
N SER A 96 9.47 4.32 2.08
CA SER A 96 10.09 3.17 2.75
C SER A 96 9.09 2.36 3.58
N LEU A 97 8.19 3.03 4.29
CA LEU A 97 7.15 2.43 5.12
C LEU A 97 6.10 1.72 4.27
N THR A 98 5.78 2.25 3.09
CA THR A 98 4.87 1.61 2.14
C THR A 98 5.43 0.27 1.65
N ARG A 99 6.72 0.22 1.27
CA ARG A 99 7.40 -1.03 0.90
C ARG A 99 7.44 -2.05 2.05
N LYS A 100 7.69 -1.57 3.27
CA LYS A 100 7.63 -2.43 4.47
C LYS A 100 6.24 -3.02 4.68
N LYS A 101 5.17 -2.21 4.52
CA LYS A 101 3.78 -2.69 4.62
C LYS A 101 3.44 -3.74 3.58
N GLU A 102 3.84 -3.55 2.33
CA GLU A 102 3.66 -4.54 1.27
C GLU A 102 4.35 -5.87 1.60
N GLY A 103 5.57 -5.81 2.13
CA GLY A 103 6.32 -6.98 2.58
C GLY A 103 5.64 -7.73 3.72
N GLU A 104 5.17 -7.02 4.75
CA GLU A 104 4.45 -7.66 5.87
C GLU A 104 3.09 -8.23 5.44
N LEU A 105 2.36 -7.55 4.55
CA LEU A 105 1.11 -8.08 3.98
C LEU A 105 1.34 -9.38 3.20
N ALA A 106 2.42 -9.45 2.41
CA ALA A 106 2.78 -10.67 1.70
C ALA A 106 3.07 -11.83 2.68
N LYS A 107 3.76 -11.57 3.80
CA LYS A 107 4.01 -12.57 4.84
C LYS A 107 2.71 -13.04 5.52
N ILE A 108 1.78 -12.12 5.82
CA ILE A 108 0.47 -12.48 6.38
C ILE A 108 -0.28 -13.38 5.40
N ALA A 109 -0.32 -13.02 4.12
CA ALA A 109 -0.98 -13.82 3.08
C ALA A 109 -0.37 -15.23 2.95
N GLN A 110 0.96 -15.35 3.02
CA GLN A 110 1.65 -16.65 3.03
C GLN A 110 1.28 -17.50 4.25
N LEU A 111 1.21 -16.91 5.44
CA LEU A 111 0.81 -17.63 6.65
C LEU A 111 -0.66 -18.04 6.61
N ASP A 112 -1.56 -17.19 6.08
CA ASP A 112 -2.96 -17.54 5.88
C ASP A 112 -3.11 -18.70 4.89
N HIS A 113 -2.34 -18.71 3.80
CA HIS A 113 -2.31 -19.83 2.87
C HIS A 113 -1.79 -21.11 3.54
N SER A 114 -0.70 -21.03 4.30
CA SER A 114 -0.15 -22.16 5.05
C SER A 114 -1.17 -22.71 6.06
N LEU A 115 -1.87 -21.84 6.78
CA LEU A 115 -2.94 -22.21 7.70
C LEU A 115 -4.08 -22.94 6.99
N GLN A 116 -4.49 -22.45 5.82
CA GLN A 116 -5.53 -23.10 5.01
C GLN A 116 -5.10 -24.47 4.48
N GLU A 117 -3.83 -24.63 4.08
CA GLU A 117 -3.31 -25.93 3.63
C GLU A 117 -3.26 -26.94 4.78
N VAL A 118 -2.81 -26.53 5.98
CA VAL A 118 -2.82 -27.39 7.17
C VAL A 118 -4.25 -27.75 7.57
N ALA A 119 -5.17 -26.78 7.57
CA ALA A 119 -6.58 -27.00 7.83
C ALA A 119 -7.21 -27.97 6.81
N ARG A 120 -6.86 -27.82 5.53
CA ARG A 120 -7.31 -28.73 4.47
C ARG A 120 -6.86 -30.15 4.74
N ARG A 121 -5.58 -30.38 5.02
CA ARG A 121 -5.03 -31.72 5.32
C ARG A 121 -5.78 -32.43 6.45
N ILE A 122 -6.28 -31.68 7.45
CA ILE A 122 -7.07 -32.23 8.57
C ILE A 122 -8.48 -32.62 8.13
N VAL A 123 -9.15 -31.78 7.32
CA VAL A 123 -10.54 -31.97 6.92
C VAL A 123 -10.69 -32.94 5.73
N THR A 124 -9.72 -33.02 4.82
CA THR A 124 -9.79 -33.84 3.59
C THR A 124 -9.71 -35.35 3.81
N SER A 125 -9.55 -35.86 5.03
CA SER A 125 -9.96 -37.24 5.33
C SER A 125 -11.47 -37.47 5.13
N SER A 126 -12.27 -36.41 4.91
CA SER A 126 -13.72 -36.43 4.73
C SER A 126 -14.23 -35.70 3.46
N ALA A 127 -13.50 -35.81 2.34
CA ALA A 127 -13.87 -35.38 0.96
C ALA A 127 -13.33 -34.01 0.45
N PRO A 128 -13.18 -33.83 -0.88
CA PRO A 128 -12.51 -32.69 -1.48
C PRO A 128 -13.51 -31.56 -1.78
N GLN A 129 -13.50 -30.49 -0.99
CA GLN A 129 -14.12 -29.23 -1.41
C GLN A 129 -13.12 -28.08 -1.35
N LYS A 130 -13.07 -27.28 -2.44
CA LYS A 130 -12.33 -26.02 -2.58
C LYS A 130 -12.94 -24.89 -1.72
N LYS A 131 -13.48 -25.21 -0.55
CA LYS A 131 -14.06 -24.23 0.37
C LYS A 131 -12.99 -23.78 1.35
N THR A 132 -12.98 -22.48 1.65
CA THR A 132 -12.18 -21.92 2.75
C THR A 132 -12.64 -22.56 4.04
N ILE A 133 -11.78 -23.38 4.65
CA ILE A 133 -12.09 -24.07 5.90
C ILE A 133 -12.03 -23.06 7.03
N LYS A 134 -13.14 -22.91 7.75
CA LYS A 134 -13.19 -22.04 8.92
C LYS A 134 -12.48 -22.73 10.08
N LEU A 135 -11.75 -21.97 10.91
CA LEU A 135 -11.15 -22.50 12.15
C LEU A 135 -12.17 -23.20 13.07
N ALA A 136 -13.45 -22.81 12.98
CA ALA A 136 -14.55 -23.44 13.70
C ALA A 136 -14.79 -24.90 13.30
N GLU A 137 -14.48 -25.28 12.06
CA GLU A 137 -14.61 -26.65 11.55
C GLU A 137 -13.52 -27.57 12.09
N LEU A 138 -12.46 -27.02 12.68
CA LEU A 138 -11.40 -27.80 13.35
C LEU A 138 -11.71 -28.08 14.82
N ILE A 139 -12.67 -27.38 15.43
CA ILE A 139 -13.07 -27.56 16.84
C ILE A 139 -13.40 -29.02 17.20
N PRO A 140 -14.14 -29.80 16.37
CA PRO A 140 -14.49 -31.18 16.69
C PRO A 140 -13.29 -32.12 16.83
N PHE A 141 -12.13 -31.73 16.29
CA PHE A 141 -10.93 -32.57 16.26
C PHE A 141 -9.88 -32.17 17.31
N MET A 142 -10.19 -31.20 18.17
CA MET A 142 -9.27 -30.65 19.17
C MET A 142 -9.69 -31.04 20.58
N THR A 143 -8.73 -31.15 21.50
CA THR A 143 -9.06 -31.26 22.93
C THR A 143 -9.65 -29.93 23.43
N ARG A 144 -10.34 -29.97 24.58
CA ARG A 144 -10.93 -28.77 25.21
C ARG A 144 -9.88 -27.69 25.49
N GLU A 145 -8.68 -28.08 25.93
CA GLU A 145 -7.57 -27.16 26.21
C GLU A 145 -7.05 -26.48 24.94
N GLN A 146 -6.88 -27.26 23.86
CA GLN A 146 -6.43 -26.75 22.56
C GLN A 146 -7.46 -25.81 21.94
N THR A 147 -8.75 -26.15 22.07
CA THR A 147 -9.85 -25.28 21.63
C THR A 147 -9.82 -23.93 22.34
N LEU A 148 -9.56 -23.90 23.66
CA LEU A 148 -9.41 -22.66 24.41
C LEU A 148 -8.20 -21.84 23.96
N ALA A 149 -7.06 -22.49 23.71
CA ALA A 149 -5.86 -21.83 23.21
C ALA A 149 -6.08 -21.21 21.81
N VAL A 150 -6.66 -21.95 20.88
CA VAL A 150 -7.00 -21.47 19.53
C VAL A 150 -7.99 -20.31 19.60
N LYS A 151 -9.02 -20.40 20.46
CA LYS A 151 -9.98 -19.32 20.66
C LYS A 151 -9.29 -18.05 21.17
N LYS A 152 -8.40 -18.17 22.16
CA LYS A 152 -7.61 -17.04 22.69
C LYS A 152 -6.79 -16.37 21.59
N TYR A 153 -6.05 -17.14 20.79
CA TYR A 153 -5.24 -16.57 19.70
C TYR A 153 -6.09 -15.95 18.60
N ARG A 154 -7.25 -16.54 18.27
CA ARG A 154 -8.21 -15.98 17.32
C ARG A 154 -8.74 -14.63 17.80
N ASP A 155 -9.14 -14.54 19.07
CA ASP A 155 -9.69 -13.31 19.64
C ASP A 155 -8.60 -12.22 19.71
N GLN A 156 -7.35 -12.59 20.03
CA GLN A 156 -6.20 -11.69 19.95
C GLN A 156 -5.96 -11.18 18.51
N LEU A 157 -5.97 -12.07 17.53
CA LEU A 157 -5.79 -11.70 16.12
C LEU A 157 -6.93 -10.80 15.61
N ALA A 158 -8.17 -11.07 16.03
CA ALA A 158 -9.31 -10.22 15.71
C ALA A 158 -9.13 -8.80 16.27
N GLY A 159 -8.74 -8.69 17.54
CA GLY A 159 -8.45 -7.39 18.16
C GLY A 159 -7.30 -6.64 17.50
N LEU A 160 -6.24 -7.35 17.07
CA LEU A 160 -5.15 -6.73 16.31
C LEU A 160 -5.60 -6.23 14.93
N ARG A 161 -6.40 -7.02 14.21
CA ARG A 161 -6.96 -6.63 12.91
C ARG A 161 -7.87 -5.40 13.02
N GLU A 162 -8.67 -5.32 14.06
CA GLU A 162 -9.51 -4.14 14.33
C GLU A 162 -8.66 -2.89 14.57
N LYS A 163 -7.62 -2.99 15.41
CA LYS A 163 -6.66 -1.89 15.64
C LYS A 163 -5.95 -1.46 14.36
N ILE A 164 -5.48 -2.42 13.56
CA ILE A 164 -4.86 -2.17 12.25
C ILE A 164 -5.82 -1.41 11.33
N SER A 165 -7.07 -1.86 11.26
CA SER A 165 -8.10 -1.22 10.42
C SER A 165 -8.40 0.20 10.88
N SER A 166 -8.51 0.42 12.19
CA SER A 166 -8.75 1.74 12.79
C SER A 166 -7.60 2.70 12.51
N ASN A 167 -6.35 2.30 12.79
CA ASN A 167 -5.17 3.13 12.55
C ASN A 167 -4.98 3.46 11.06
N ASN A 168 -5.20 2.49 10.17
CA ASN A 168 -5.14 2.73 8.74
C ASN A 168 -6.21 3.73 8.28
N LEU A 169 -7.45 3.63 8.80
CA LEU A 169 -8.50 4.61 8.50
C LEU A 169 -8.11 6.02 8.94
N ILE A 170 -7.51 6.16 10.13
CA ILE A 170 -7.01 7.44 10.64
C ILE A 170 -5.92 7.99 9.71
N ASN A 171 -4.90 7.19 9.39
CA ASN A 171 -3.80 7.59 8.50
C ASN A 171 -4.32 8.01 7.11
N LYS A 172 -5.30 7.28 6.56
CA LYS A 172 -5.93 7.61 5.29
C LYS A 172 -6.66 8.95 5.33
N ARG A 173 -7.44 9.22 6.38
CA ARG A 173 -8.12 10.51 6.56
C ARG A 173 -7.11 11.64 6.67
N PHE A 174 -6.11 11.48 7.52
CA PHE A 174 -5.06 12.48 7.72
C PHE A 174 -4.31 12.82 6.42
N ALA A 175 -3.95 11.80 5.63
CA ALA A 175 -3.30 12.01 4.34
C ALA A 175 -4.22 12.74 3.34
N SER A 176 -5.51 12.40 3.32
CA SER A 176 -6.51 13.07 2.49
C SER A 176 -6.68 14.54 2.87
N ASP A 177 -6.80 14.84 4.16
CA ASP A 177 -6.98 16.20 4.66
C ASP A 177 -5.74 17.06 4.36
N THR A 178 -4.56 16.50 4.59
CA THR A 178 -3.27 17.13 4.23
C THR A 178 -3.21 17.47 2.74
N LEU A 179 -3.58 16.53 1.87
CA LEU A 179 -3.59 16.75 0.44
C LEU A 179 -4.60 17.84 0.04
N GLY A 180 -5.75 17.90 0.71
CA GLY A 180 -6.74 18.96 0.56
C GLY A 180 -6.13 20.33 0.86
N TYR A 181 -5.50 20.49 2.04
CA TYR A 181 -4.86 21.76 2.42
C TYR A 181 -3.72 22.17 1.49
N LEU A 182 -2.92 21.22 1.00
CA LEU A 182 -1.87 21.52 0.03
C LEU A 182 -2.45 22.01 -1.29
N ASN A 183 -3.52 21.38 -1.78
CA ASN A 183 -4.21 21.82 -3.00
C ASN A 183 -4.85 23.21 -2.83
N ASP A 184 -5.43 23.50 -1.67
CA ASP A 184 -5.99 24.82 -1.36
C ASP A 184 -4.89 25.90 -1.31
N ALA A 185 -3.77 25.60 -0.66
CA ALA A 185 -2.62 26.51 -0.60
C ALA A 185 -2.03 26.78 -2.00
N ILE A 186 -1.87 25.74 -2.83
CA ILE A 186 -1.44 25.89 -4.22
C ILE A 186 -2.45 26.72 -5.00
N SER A 187 -3.75 26.46 -4.82
CA SER A 187 -4.82 27.22 -5.51
C SER A 187 -4.84 28.69 -5.10
N LEU A 188 -4.54 29.02 -3.84
CA LEU A 188 -4.41 30.40 -3.38
C LEU A 188 -3.18 31.09 -4.01
N ILE A 189 -2.03 30.43 -3.99
CA ILE A 189 -0.78 30.97 -4.56
C ILE A 189 -0.89 31.14 -6.09
N CYS A 190 -1.47 30.17 -6.78
CA CYS A 190 -1.60 30.18 -8.25
C CYS A 190 -2.83 30.96 -8.74
N GLY A 191 -3.90 31.04 -7.94
CA GLY A 191 -5.16 31.70 -8.28
C GLY A 191 -5.06 33.23 -8.32
N GLU A 192 -4.18 33.83 -7.50
CA GLU A 192 -3.89 35.27 -7.58
C GLU A 192 -3.08 35.67 -8.82
N ILE A 193 -2.44 34.72 -9.51
CA ILE A 193 -1.62 34.99 -10.71
C ILE A 193 -2.48 35.01 -11.98
N ALA A 194 -3.63 34.30 -11.98
CA ALA A 194 -4.53 34.21 -13.14
C ALA A 194 -5.69 35.23 -13.11
N GLY A 195 -5.95 35.85 -11.96
CA GLY A 195 -6.93 36.93 -11.82
C GLY A 195 -6.29 38.28 -12.13
N GLU A 196 -6.52 38.78 -13.34
CA GLU A 196 -6.30 40.17 -13.73
C GLU A 196 -6.64 41.12 -12.57
N LYS A 197 -5.63 41.77 -11.97
CA LYS A 197 -5.83 42.78 -10.94
C LYS A 197 -6.53 43.98 -11.57
N VAL A 198 -7.86 43.96 -11.58
CA VAL A 198 -8.74 45.12 -11.86
C VAL A 198 -8.70 46.09 -10.67
N TYR A 199 -7.50 46.47 -10.24
CA TYR A 199 -7.24 47.73 -9.55
C TYR A 199 -6.76 48.81 -10.53
N SER A 200 -6.99 48.59 -11.82
CA SER A 200 -6.88 49.66 -12.81
C SER A 200 -8.18 50.45 -12.84
N MET A 201 -8.09 51.73 -12.47
CA MET A 201 -8.97 52.79 -12.98
C MET A 201 -10.38 52.99 -12.38
N ARG A 202 -10.58 52.78 -11.06
CA ARG A 202 -11.75 53.36 -10.36
C ARG A 202 -11.43 54.70 -9.66
N GLY A 203 -10.52 55.49 -10.24
CA GLY A 203 -10.17 56.85 -9.79
C GLY A 203 -10.71 57.98 -10.66
N ARG A 204 -11.36 57.68 -11.80
CA ARG A 204 -11.97 58.70 -12.67
C ARG A 204 -13.45 58.42 -12.89
N GLN A 205 -14.27 58.95 -12.00
CA GLN A 205 -15.66 59.26 -12.31
C GLN A 205 -15.65 60.36 -13.40
N PRO A 206 -16.23 60.17 -14.60
CA PRO A 206 -16.47 61.27 -15.50
C PRO A 206 -17.52 62.17 -14.84
N ARG A 207 -17.10 63.35 -14.38
CA ARG A 207 -18.01 64.40 -13.91
C ARG A 207 -19.00 64.70 -15.04
N LYS A 208 -20.22 64.21 -14.92
CA LYS A 208 -21.36 64.80 -15.60
C LYS A 208 -21.67 66.10 -14.88
N ALA A 209 -21.42 67.22 -15.56
CA ALA A 209 -21.88 68.52 -15.13
C ALA A 209 -23.41 68.50 -14.98
N SER A 210 -23.92 69.35 -14.08
CA SER A 210 -25.34 69.57 -13.73
C SER A 210 -25.90 68.59 -12.69
N VAL A 211 -25.65 68.84 -11.40
CA VAL A 211 -26.56 69.51 -10.44
C VAL A 211 -25.73 69.88 -9.17
N PRO A 212 -25.83 71.09 -8.59
CA PRO A 212 -25.17 71.41 -7.33
C PRO A 212 -25.90 70.73 -6.15
N SER A 213 -25.17 69.90 -5.39
CA SER A 213 -25.61 69.41 -4.08
C SER A 213 -25.31 70.47 -3.03
N LEU A 214 -26.36 71.03 -2.44
CA LEU A 214 -26.27 71.91 -1.28
C LEU A 214 -25.83 71.09 -0.07
N VAL A 215 -24.60 71.31 0.37
CA VAL A 215 -24.10 70.84 1.67
C VAL A 215 -24.59 71.82 2.73
N SER A 216 -25.66 71.45 3.43
CA SER A 216 -25.98 72.08 4.72
C SER A 216 -25.03 71.52 5.77
N ARG A 217 -24.07 72.34 6.16
CA ARG A 217 -23.37 72.22 7.44
C ARG A 217 -24.23 72.90 8.49
N GLU A 218 -24.63 72.17 9.51
CA GLU A 218 -24.95 72.76 10.80
C GLU A 218 -23.94 72.28 11.83
N VAL A 219 -23.71 73.17 12.80
CA VAL A 219 -22.50 73.34 13.62
C VAL A 219 -22.70 72.69 14.98
#